data_AF-A0AAE9GKC5-F1
#
_entry.id   AF-A0AAE9GKC5-F1
#
_cell.length_a   1.000
_cell.length_b   1.000
_cell.length_c   1.000
_cell.angle_alpha   90.00
_cell.angle_beta   90.00
_cell.angle_gamma   90.00
#
_symmetry.space_group_name_H-M   'P 1'
#
loop_
_entity.id
_entity.type
_entity.pdbx_description
1 polymer ?
#
loop_
_entity_poly.entity_id
_entity_poly.type
_entity_poly.pdbx_seq_one_letter_code
_entity_poly.pdbx_strand_id
1 'polypeptide(L)'
;MILRILLVSCILLNSCDKPVNKEETKVKTYTKQEKLKMLDVMLSKLLKDIQEKKNFTPFLELSDEHSGYTISIGESLGDELVGGLFQKEGFSKFEKYVTVEEVVRLLKKGSKEHISDDGGSASIMLNIDHFEYDLHFFFPEKEGRWIEQNFSRLRPERD
;
A
#
# COMPACT_ATOMS: atom_id res chain seq x y z
N MET A 1 -48.96 66.13 -21.93
CA MET A 1 -49.58 65.12 -21.02
C MET A 1 -48.57 63.99 -20.85
N ILE A 2 -47.93 63.86 -19.69
CA ILE A 2 -48.39 62.98 -18.57
C ILE A 2 -48.15 61.50 -19.00
N LEU A 3 -47.39 60.62 -18.33
CA LEU A 3 -47.05 60.46 -16.91
C LEU A 3 -45.80 59.54 -16.75
N ARG A 4 -45.12 59.69 -15.61
CA ARG A 4 -44.09 58.83 -15.03
C ARG A 4 -44.65 57.50 -14.52
N ILE A 5 -43.88 56.40 -14.59
CA ILE A 5 -43.83 55.30 -13.60
C ILE A 5 -42.39 54.74 -13.63
N LEU A 6 -41.48 55.14 -12.71
CA LEU A 6 -41.17 54.54 -11.39
C LEU A 6 -40.47 53.16 -11.43
N LEU A 7 -39.14 53.22 -11.26
CA LEU A 7 -38.30 52.44 -10.34
C LEU A 7 -38.96 51.22 -9.66
N VAL A 8 -38.43 50.02 -9.96
CA VAL A 8 -38.40 48.89 -9.01
C VAL A 8 -37.06 48.14 -9.22
N SER A 9 -36.20 48.31 -8.21
CA SER A 9 -35.31 47.29 -7.63
C SER A 9 -34.31 46.59 -8.54
N CYS A 10 -33.02 46.88 -8.42
CA CYS A 10 -32.14 46.17 -7.48
C CYS A 10 -32.49 44.69 -7.38
N ILE A 11 -31.76 43.84 -8.10
CA ILE A 11 -31.06 42.68 -7.56
C ILE A 11 -29.93 42.39 -8.58
N LEU A 12 -28.85 43.15 -8.44
CA LEU A 12 -27.52 42.67 -8.79
C LEU A 12 -27.24 41.56 -7.77
N LEU A 13 -27.62 40.31 -8.07
CA LEU A 13 -27.04 39.14 -7.40
C LEU A 13 -25.60 39.04 -7.87
N ASN A 14 -24.77 39.92 -7.32
CA ASN A 14 -23.38 39.62 -7.02
C ASN A 14 -23.41 38.40 -6.09
N SER A 15 -23.53 37.19 -6.66
CA SER A 15 -22.93 36.02 -6.03
C SER A 15 -21.43 36.19 -6.19
N CYS A 16 -20.85 37.07 -5.35
CA CYS A 16 -19.46 36.95 -4.96
C CYS A 16 -19.36 35.63 -4.20
N ASP A 17 -19.28 34.53 -4.96
CA ASP A 17 -18.67 33.33 -4.45
C ASP A 17 -17.27 33.74 -4.01
N LYS A 18 -17.12 33.83 -2.69
CA LYS A 18 -15.80 33.93 -2.08
C LYS A 18 -14.97 32.82 -2.73
N PRO A 19 -13.80 33.10 -3.30
CA PRO A 19 -12.90 32.01 -3.63
C PRO A 19 -12.60 31.32 -2.30
N VAL A 20 -13.19 30.15 -2.11
CA VAL A 20 -12.81 29.25 -1.04
C VAL A 20 -11.34 29.02 -1.31
N ASN A 21 -10.51 29.61 -0.44
CA ASN A 21 -9.09 29.38 -0.42
C ASN A 21 -8.94 27.89 -0.08
N LYS A 22 -9.02 27.04 -1.11
CA LYS A 22 -8.45 25.70 -1.07
C LYS A 22 -6.96 25.99 -0.97
N GLU A 23 -6.49 26.17 0.27
CA GLU A 23 -5.11 25.89 0.59
C GLU A 23 -4.87 24.49 0.02
N GLU A 24 -4.29 24.42 -1.18
CA GLU A 24 -3.71 23.20 -1.68
C GLU A 24 -2.67 22.85 -0.65
N THR A 25 -3.02 21.96 0.28
CA THR A 25 -2.11 21.45 1.29
C THR A 25 -0.93 20.91 0.50
N LYS A 26 0.18 21.65 0.54
CA LYS A 26 1.32 21.38 -0.34
C LYS A 26 1.87 20.01 0.06
N VAL A 27 1.53 18.99 -0.72
CA VAL A 27 1.96 17.62 -0.47
C VAL A 27 3.48 17.65 -0.56
N LYS A 28 4.15 17.18 0.49
CA LYS A 28 5.61 17.07 0.48
C LYS A 28 5.99 16.16 -0.68
N THR A 29 6.90 16.60 -1.52
CA THR A 29 7.50 15.76 -2.55
C THR A 29 8.71 15.04 -1.98
N TYR A 30 8.84 13.76 -2.31
CA TYR A 30 9.95 12.92 -1.87
C TYR A 30 10.75 12.46 -3.08
N THR A 31 12.06 12.55 -2.99
CA THR A 31 12.96 12.01 -4.01
C THR A 31 12.97 10.47 -3.94
N LYS A 32 13.32 9.82 -5.06
CA LYS A 32 13.52 8.36 -5.12
C LYS A 32 14.43 7.85 -3.99
N GLN A 33 15.53 8.57 -3.74
CA GLN A 33 16.50 8.18 -2.70
C GLN A 33 15.92 8.27 -1.29
N GLU A 34 15.11 9.30 -1.00
CA GLU A 34 14.43 9.42 0.29
C GLU A 34 13.42 8.30 0.48
N LYS A 35 12.59 8.01 -0.53
CA LYS A 35 11.61 6.90 -0.48
C LYS A 35 12.32 5.58 -0.20
N LEU A 36 13.38 5.25 -0.93
CA LEU A 36 14.12 4.00 -0.73
C LEU A 36 14.81 3.92 0.64
N LYS A 37 15.33 5.03 1.16
CA LYS A 37 15.89 5.06 2.54
C LYS A 37 14.79 4.81 3.58
N MET A 38 13.60 5.37 3.38
CA MET A 38 12.45 5.13 4.25
C MET A 38 11.95 3.68 4.15
N LEU A 39 12.03 3.07 2.97
CA LEU A 39 11.73 1.66 2.76
C LEU A 39 12.68 0.79 3.61
N ASP A 40 13.98 1.04 3.55
CA ASP A 40 14.98 0.28 4.30
C ASP A 40 14.77 0.36 5.82
N VAL A 41 14.41 1.55 6.32
CA VAL A 41 14.07 1.75 7.74
C VAL A 41 12.80 0.98 8.11
N MET A 42 11.76 1.06 7.29
CA MET A 42 10.50 0.36 7.50
C MET A 42 10.69 -1.16 7.52
N LEU A 43 11.41 -1.72 6.53
CA LEU A 43 11.69 -3.16 6.45
C LEU A 43 12.50 -3.65 7.66
N SER A 44 13.49 -2.87 8.09
CA SER A 44 14.29 -3.19 9.29
C SER A 44 13.44 -3.23 10.55
N LYS A 45 12.52 -2.28 10.71
CA LYS A 45 11.55 -2.25 11.82
C LYS A 45 10.57 -3.42 11.75
N LEU A 46 9.99 -3.67 10.58
CA LEU A 46 9.07 -4.78 10.34
C LEU A 46 9.70 -6.12 10.72
N LEU A 47 10.93 -6.37 10.25
CA LEU A 47 11.67 -7.58 10.59
C LEU A 47 11.85 -7.74 12.10
N LYS A 48 12.31 -6.68 12.77
CA LYS A 48 12.50 -6.69 14.23
C LYS A 48 11.18 -7.01 14.95
N ASP A 49 10.11 -6.30 14.60
CA ASP A 49 8.82 -6.43 15.27
C ASP A 49 8.19 -7.81 15.05
N ILE A 50 8.32 -8.40 13.86
CA ILE A 50 7.85 -9.77 13.57
C ILE A 50 8.65 -10.78 14.39
N GLN A 51 9.97 -10.61 14.48
CA GLN A 51 10.81 -11.51 15.27
C GLN A 51 10.51 -11.43 16.77
N GLU A 52 10.18 -10.24 17.29
CA GLU A 52 9.81 -10.03 18.70
C GLU A 52 8.40 -10.55 19.01
N LYS A 53 7.40 -10.18 18.20
CA LYS A 53 5.99 -10.55 18.44
C LYS A 53 5.66 -11.98 18.02
N LYS A 54 6.44 -12.56 17.10
CA LYS A 54 6.26 -13.91 16.54
C LYS A 54 4.87 -14.14 15.95
N ASN A 55 4.33 -13.11 15.29
CA ASN A 55 3.04 -13.14 14.59
C ASN A 55 3.02 -12.04 13.51
N PHE A 56 1.94 -11.99 12.73
CA PHE A 56 1.79 -11.04 11.62
C PHE A 56 1.20 -9.68 12.01
N THR A 57 0.89 -9.44 13.29
CA THR A 57 0.33 -8.15 13.74
C THR A 57 1.15 -6.90 13.41
N PRO A 58 2.49 -6.93 13.27
CA PRO A 58 3.24 -5.77 12.77
C PRO A 58 2.80 -5.26 11.40
N PHE A 59 2.25 -6.12 10.54
CA PHE A 59 1.75 -5.68 9.23
C PHE A 59 0.55 -4.75 9.33
N LEU A 60 -0.22 -4.79 10.42
CA LEU A 60 -1.37 -3.89 10.60
C LEU A 60 -0.98 -2.40 10.66
N GLU A 61 0.28 -2.10 10.98
CA GLU A 61 0.82 -0.73 10.95
C GLU A 61 1.16 -0.28 9.51
N LEU A 62 1.33 -1.24 8.59
CA LEU A 62 1.80 -1.03 7.23
C LEU A 62 0.72 -1.30 6.17
N SER A 63 -0.34 -2.03 6.51
CA SER A 63 -1.43 -2.37 5.61
C SER A 63 -2.58 -1.35 5.71
N ASP A 64 -3.37 -1.26 4.65
CA ASP A 64 -4.65 -0.54 4.59
C ASP A 64 -5.80 -1.49 4.22
N GLU A 65 -6.97 -0.95 3.87
CA GLU A 65 -8.13 -1.74 3.44
C GLU A 65 -7.99 -2.46 2.10
N HIS A 66 -6.96 -2.12 1.32
CA HIS A 66 -6.67 -2.70 0.02
C HIS A 66 -5.54 -3.71 0.05
N SER A 67 -4.79 -3.79 1.16
CA SER A 67 -3.77 -4.79 1.39
C SER A 67 -4.33 -6.21 1.34
N GLY A 68 -3.70 -7.06 0.54
CA GLY A 68 -4.15 -8.42 0.28
C GLY A 68 -3.05 -9.46 0.35
N TYR A 69 -3.44 -10.72 0.14
CA TYR A 69 -2.49 -11.77 -0.15
C TYR A 69 -3.04 -12.76 -1.17
N THR A 70 -2.12 -13.45 -1.86
CA THR A 70 -2.41 -14.58 -2.74
C THR A 70 -1.40 -15.71 -2.52
N ILE A 71 -1.90 -16.90 -2.22
CA ILE A 71 -1.07 -18.07 -1.87
C ILE A 71 -1.46 -19.24 -2.76
N SER A 72 -0.47 -19.87 -3.38
CA SER A 72 -0.63 -21.14 -4.08
C SER A 72 -0.56 -22.31 -3.08
N ILE A 73 -1.60 -23.15 -3.08
CA ILE A 73 -1.70 -24.34 -2.22
C ILE A 73 -1.77 -25.66 -3.01
N GLY A 74 -1.95 -25.57 -4.33
CA GLY A 74 -1.92 -26.72 -5.23
C GLY A 74 -0.50 -27.22 -5.58
N GLU A 75 -0.46 -28.25 -6.41
CA GLU A 75 0.78 -28.86 -6.90
C GLU A 75 1.50 -27.99 -7.95
N SER A 76 0.78 -27.09 -8.62
CA SER A 76 1.34 -26.07 -9.52
C SER A 76 0.62 -24.72 -9.45
N LEU A 77 1.20 -23.73 -10.14
CA LEU A 77 0.65 -22.37 -10.14
C LEU A 77 -0.75 -22.35 -10.74
N GLY A 78 -1.69 -21.69 -10.05
CA GLY A 78 -3.07 -21.53 -10.53
C GLY A 78 -4.00 -22.73 -10.28
N ASP A 79 -3.48 -23.90 -9.90
CA ASP A 79 -4.30 -25.08 -9.59
C ASP A 79 -5.27 -24.79 -8.44
N GLU A 80 -4.75 -24.24 -7.36
CA GLU A 80 -5.54 -23.80 -6.22
C GLU A 80 -4.87 -22.58 -5.58
N LEU A 81 -5.60 -21.46 -5.64
CA LEU A 81 -5.18 -20.18 -5.08
C LEU A 81 -6.09 -19.82 -3.91
N VAL A 82 -5.46 -19.39 -2.83
CA VAL A 82 -6.12 -18.84 -1.67
C VAL A 82 -5.74 -17.37 -1.52
N GLY A 83 -6.74 -16.50 -1.59
CA GLY A 83 -6.57 -15.08 -1.32
C GLY A 83 -7.38 -14.59 -0.12
N GLY A 84 -7.06 -13.38 0.30
CA GLY A 84 -7.76 -12.65 1.35
C GLY A 84 -7.20 -11.25 1.55
N LEU A 85 -7.85 -10.47 2.42
CA LEU A 85 -7.32 -9.19 2.87
C LEU A 85 -6.28 -9.41 3.97
N PHE A 86 -5.26 -8.56 4.00
CA PHE A 86 -4.20 -8.61 5.00
C PHE A 86 -4.54 -7.75 6.22
N GLN A 87 -5.69 -8.05 6.81
CA GLN A 87 -6.23 -7.43 8.00
C GLN A 87 -6.28 -8.44 9.16
N LYS A 88 -6.60 -7.97 10.37
CA LYS A 88 -6.61 -8.78 11.60
C LYS A 88 -7.46 -10.04 11.45
N GLU A 89 -8.63 -9.93 10.83
CA GLU A 89 -9.55 -11.05 10.58
C GLU A 89 -8.99 -12.02 9.52
N GLY A 90 -8.25 -11.49 8.55
CA GLY A 90 -7.63 -12.25 7.46
C GLY A 90 -6.42 -13.09 7.87
N PHE A 91 -5.73 -12.72 8.96
CA PHE A 91 -4.55 -13.44 9.44
C PHE A 91 -4.83 -14.89 9.81
N SER A 92 -5.99 -15.21 10.37
CA SER A 92 -6.35 -16.58 10.72
C SER A 92 -6.35 -17.55 9.53
N LYS A 93 -6.64 -17.04 8.32
CA LYS A 93 -6.59 -17.80 7.07
C LYS A 93 -5.18 -17.81 6.48
N PHE A 94 -4.47 -16.69 6.57
CA PHE A 94 -3.07 -16.56 6.15
C PHE A 94 -2.13 -17.50 6.92
N GLU A 95 -2.26 -17.55 8.25
CA GLU A 95 -1.46 -18.36 9.18
C GLU A 95 -1.60 -19.88 8.94
N LYS A 96 -2.62 -20.32 8.21
CA LYS A 96 -2.77 -21.74 7.82
C LYS A 96 -1.76 -22.17 6.76
N TYR A 97 -1.24 -21.22 5.98
CA TYR A 97 -0.45 -21.49 4.79
C TYR A 97 0.93 -20.83 4.80
N VAL A 98 1.12 -19.81 5.64
CA VAL A 98 2.37 -19.06 5.74
C VAL A 98 2.82 -18.98 7.19
N THR A 99 4.07 -19.38 7.43
CA THR A 99 4.73 -19.32 8.72
C THR A 99 5.45 -17.98 8.93
N VAL A 100 5.65 -17.61 10.19
CA VAL A 100 6.44 -16.42 10.53
C VAL A 100 7.87 -16.57 10.06
N GLU A 101 8.42 -17.79 10.09
CA GLU A 101 9.76 -18.11 9.62
C GLU A 101 9.93 -17.88 8.12
N GLU A 102 8.92 -18.19 7.30
CA GLU A 102 8.92 -17.88 5.87
C GLU A 102 9.00 -16.37 5.63
N VAL A 103 8.18 -15.58 6.33
CA VAL A 103 8.20 -14.10 6.19
C VAL A 103 9.52 -13.50 6.72
N VAL A 104 10.03 -13.99 7.86
CA VAL A 104 11.33 -13.56 8.38
C VAL A 104 12.45 -13.89 7.39
N ARG A 105 12.37 -15.05 6.72
CA ARG A 105 13.34 -15.44 5.70
C ARG A 105 13.26 -14.52 4.48
N LEU A 106 12.05 -14.20 4.01
CA LEU A 106 11.82 -13.22 2.94
C LEU A 106 12.44 -11.86 3.28
N LEU A 107 12.15 -11.31 4.46
CA LEU A 107 12.67 -10.01 4.87
C LEU A 107 14.20 -9.97 5.05
N LYS A 108 14.83 -11.11 5.36
CA LYS A 108 16.29 -11.20 5.54
C LYS A 108 17.08 -11.48 4.27
N LYS A 109 16.51 -12.28 3.37
CA LYS A 109 17.21 -12.82 2.20
C LYS A 109 16.65 -12.34 0.87
N GLY A 110 15.47 -11.73 0.89
CA GLY A 110 14.82 -11.21 -0.30
C GLY A 110 15.56 -10.00 -0.86
N SER A 111 15.44 -9.84 -2.17
CA SER A 111 16.00 -8.74 -2.93
C SER A 111 14.94 -7.66 -3.15
N LYS A 112 15.35 -6.40 -3.17
CA LYS A 112 14.50 -5.30 -3.65
C LYS A 112 14.44 -5.35 -5.17
N GLU A 113 13.26 -5.58 -5.72
CA GLU A 113 12.99 -5.70 -7.15
C GLU A 113 11.78 -4.84 -7.55
N HIS A 114 11.52 -4.76 -8.86
CA HIS A 114 10.41 -3.98 -9.44
C HIS A 114 10.26 -2.54 -8.90
N ILE A 115 11.39 -1.89 -8.62
CA ILE A 115 11.40 -0.51 -8.14
C ILE A 115 10.97 0.41 -9.27
N SER A 116 9.89 1.18 -9.08
CA SER A 116 9.43 2.14 -10.08
C SER A 116 10.48 3.22 -10.38
N ASP A 117 10.33 3.89 -11.51
CA ASP A 117 11.25 4.96 -11.93
C ASP A 117 11.39 6.06 -10.88
N ASP A 118 10.27 6.45 -10.24
CA ASP A 118 10.21 7.45 -9.19
C ASP A 118 10.49 6.89 -7.77
N GLY A 119 10.64 5.57 -7.64
CA GLY A 119 10.79 4.85 -6.37
C GLY A 119 9.54 4.83 -5.50
N GLY A 120 8.36 5.11 -6.07
CA GLY A 120 7.06 5.04 -5.42
C GLY A 120 6.48 3.64 -5.24
N SER A 121 7.04 2.61 -5.88
CA SER A 121 6.72 1.20 -5.60
C SER A 121 7.99 0.35 -5.58
N ALA A 122 7.95 -0.75 -4.83
CA ALA A 122 9.01 -1.75 -4.77
C ALA A 122 8.47 -3.09 -4.26
N SER A 123 9.09 -4.17 -4.70
CA SER A 123 8.82 -5.53 -4.25
C SER A 123 10.01 -6.10 -3.49
N ILE A 124 9.75 -6.88 -2.44
CA ILE A 124 10.76 -7.73 -1.78
C ILE A 124 10.52 -9.16 -2.22
N MET A 125 11.43 -9.70 -3.02
CA MET A 125 11.25 -10.98 -3.67
C MET A 125 12.25 -12.03 -3.22
N LEU A 126 11.81 -13.29 -3.12
CA LEU A 126 12.68 -14.42 -2.82
C LEU A 126 12.14 -15.69 -3.50
N ASN A 127 12.99 -16.34 -4.28
CA ASN A 127 12.69 -17.66 -4.86
C ASN A 127 13.35 -18.76 -4.03
N ILE A 128 12.54 -19.57 -3.34
CA ILE A 128 13.03 -20.66 -2.50
C ILE A 128 11.95 -21.72 -2.26
N ASP A 129 12.38 -22.96 -2.00
CA ASP A 129 11.48 -24.07 -1.63
C ASP A 129 10.33 -24.29 -2.64
N HIS A 130 10.60 -24.06 -3.92
CA HIS A 130 9.63 -24.10 -5.04
C HIS A 130 8.51 -23.07 -4.95
N PHE A 131 8.75 -21.96 -4.27
CA PHE A 131 7.88 -20.80 -4.25
C PHE A 131 8.64 -19.53 -4.64
N GLU A 132 7.95 -18.67 -5.38
CA GLU A 132 8.25 -17.26 -5.51
C GLU A 132 7.45 -16.51 -4.44
N TYR A 133 8.19 -15.79 -3.60
CA TYR A 133 7.62 -14.90 -2.60
C TYR A 133 7.74 -13.47 -3.10
N ASP A 134 6.68 -12.68 -2.96
CA ASP A 134 6.69 -11.23 -3.18
C ASP A 134 5.99 -10.52 -2.02
N LEU A 135 6.58 -9.43 -1.54
CA LEU A 135 5.95 -8.48 -0.65
C LEU A 135 6.01 -7.10 -1.32
N HIS A 136 4.87 -6.69 -1.85
CA HIS A 136 4.73 -5.47 -2.64
C HIS A 136 4.38 -4.27 -1.78
N PHE A 137 5.09 -3.16 -1.98
CA PHE A 137 4.87 -1.90 -1.26
C PHE A 137 4.67 -0.73 -2.22
N PHE A 138 3.88 0.24 -1.76
CA PHE A 138 3.62 1.52 -2.43
C PHE A 138 3.84 2.70 -1.49
N PHE A 139 4.30 3.83 -2.03
CA PHE A 139 4.56 5.07 -1.29
C PHE A 139 3.59 6.18 -1.73
N PRO A 140 2.44 6.34 -1.05
CA PRO A 140 1.58 7.49 -1.27
C PRO A 140 2.19 8.76 -0.67
N GLU A 141 2.49 9.75 -1.53
CA GLU A 141 3.10 11.03 -1.12
C GLU A 141 2.30 11.77 -0.04
N LYS A 142 0.97 11.61 -0.06
CA LYS A 142 0.06 12.21 0.94
C LYS A 142 0.27 11.64 2.35
N GLU A 143 0.57 10.34 2.45
CA GLU A 143 0.78 9.66 3.72
C GLU A 143 2.23 9.76 4.18
N GLY A 144 3.18 9.97 3.25
CA GLY A 144 4.60 10.10 3.56
C GLY A 144 5.18 8.85 4.21
N ARG A 145 4.62 7.67 3.93
CA ARG A 145 5.06 6.37 4.45
C ARG A 145 4.80 5.28 3.42
N TRP A 146 5.53 4.17 3.53
CA TRP A 146 5.28 2.97 2.74
C TRP A 146 4.07 2.21 3.28
N ILE A 147 3.27 1.69 2.36
CA ILE A 147 2.11 0.84 2.62
C ILE A 147 2.35 -0.50 1.94
N GLU A 148 2.12 -1.58 2.67
CA GLU A 148 2.09 -2.94 2.13
C GLU A 148 0.81 -3.11 1.33
N GLN A 149 0.90 -3.57 0.09
CA GLN A 149 -0.27 -3.75 -0.79
C GLN A 149 -0.61 -5.20 -1.04
N ASN A 150 0.40 -6.05 -1.19
CA ASN A 150 0.14 -7.46 -1.44
C ASN A 150 1.31 -8.34 -0.99
N PHE A 151 0.98 -9.41 -0.30
CA PHE A 151 1.87 -10.56 -0.12
C PHE A 151 1.52 -11.67 -1.11
N SER A 152 2.51 -12.25 -1.78
CA SER A 152 2.32 -13.46 -2.55
C SER A 152 3.30 -14.57 -2.17
N ARG A 153 2.81 -15.80 -2.22
CA ARG A 153 3.58 -17.03 -2.11
C ARG A 153 3.09 -17.98 -3.18
N LEU A 154 3.71 -17.92 -4.35
CA LEU A 154 3.25 -18.55 -5.58
C LEU A 154 4.19 -19.68 -5.97
N ARG A 155 3.67 -20.74 -6.58
CA ARG A 155 4.54 -21.71 -7.29
C ARG A 155 5.11 -21.00 -8.53
N PRO A 156 6.35 -21.29 -8.96
CA PRO A 156 6.82 -20.81 -10.24
C PRO A 156 5.92 -21.29 -11.37
N GLU A 157 5.78 -20.48 -12.42
CA GLU A 157 5.23 -20.96 -13.69
C GLU A 157 6.04 -22.19 -14.12
N ARG A 158 5.36 -23.29 -14.47
CA ARG A 158 6.04 -24.48 -14.98
C ARG A 158 6.74 -24.08 -16.28
N ASP A 159 8.04 -24.36 -16.40
CA ASP A 159 8.68 -24.55 -17.70
C ASP A 159 8.14 -25.82 -18.38
#